data_AF-A0A353REG4-F1
#
_entry.id   AF-A0A353REG4-F1
#
_cell.length_a   1.000
_cell.length_b   1.000
_cell.length_c   1.000
_cell.angle_alpha   90.00
_cell.angle_beta   90.00
_cell.angle_gamma   90.00
#
_symmetry.space_group_name_H-M   'P 1'
#
loop_
_entity.id
_entity.type
_entity.pdbx_description
1 polymer ?
#
loop_
_entity_poly.entity_id
_entity_poly.type
_entity_poly.pdbx_seq_one_letter_code
_entity_poly.pdbx_strand_id
1 'polypeptide(L)' 'MKKLSKNRIKLNICGCECVLCSEDSENYIRSVGDEVQKTMEDMMAKNQRISVTMAAVIAA' A
#
# COMPACT_ATOMS: atom_id res chain seq x y z
N MET A 1 9.43 -8.12 -29.20
CA MET A 1 8.96 -8.25 -27.80
C MET A 1 8.51 -6.87 -27.33
N LYS A 2 7.24 -6.70 -26.95
CA LYS A 2 6.69 -5.42 -26.47
C LYS A 2 7.23 -5.20 -25.06
N LYS A 3 8.04 -4.17 -24.83
CA LYS A 3 8.44 -3.77 -23.47
C LYS A 3 7.20 -3.17 -22.80
N LEU A 4 6.60 -3.85 -21.82
CA LEU A 4 5.61 -3.19 -20.96
C LEU A 4 6.35 -2.06 -20.22
N SER A 5 5.84 -0.84 -20.33
CA SER A 5 6.36 0.31 -19.61
C SER A 5 6.06 0.11 -18.13
N LYS A 6 7.11 -0.15 -17.34
CA LYS A 6 6.98 -0.20 -15.87
C LYS A 6 6.71 1.20 -15.34
N ASN A 7 5.54 1.38 -14.74
CA ASN A 7 5.17 2.59 -14.03
C ASN A 7 5.89 2.59 -12.68
N ARG A 8 6.53 3.72 -12.35
CA ARG A 8 7.04 3.99 -11.00
C ARG A 8 6.03 4.85 -10.28
N ILE A 9 5.39 4.29 -9.27
CA ILE A 9 4.27 4.92 -8.58
C ILE A 9 4.68 5.11 -7.12
N LYS A 10 4.62 6.35 -6.64
CA LYS A 10 4.85 6.69 -5.24
C LYS A 10 3.52 6.64 -4.50
N LEU A 11 3.44 5.82 -3.46
CA LEU A 11 2.32 5.73 -2.54
C LEU A 11 2.75 6.19 -1.15
N ASN A 12 1.76 6.62 -0.37
CA ASN A 12 1.90 6.90 1.06
C ASN A 12 0.79 6.13 1.76
N ILE A 13 1.15 5.15 2.58
CA ILE A 13 0.24 4.26 3.30
C ILE A 13 0.51 4.45 4.78
N CYS A 14 -0.46 4.99 5.53
CA CYS A 14 -0.32 5.27 6.98
C CYS A 14 0.96 6.08 7.35
N GLY A 15 1.38 7.02 6.49
CA GLY A 15 2.59 7.82 6.70
C GLY A 15 3.89 7.15 6.24
N CYS A 16 3.83 5.90 5.78
CA CYS A 16 4.96 5.20 5.18
C CYS A 16 4.98 5.44 3.66
N GLU A 17 6.04 6.09 3.17
CA GLU A 17 6.25 6.25 1.74
C GLU A 17 6.83 4.96 1.12
N CYS A 18 6.22 4.50 0.03
CA CYS A 18 6.70 3.36 -0.74
C CYS A 18 6.66 3.66 -2.25
N VAL A 19 7.65 3.15 -2.98
CA VAL A 19 7.76 3.30 -4.43
C VAL A 19 7.62 1.93 -5.07
N LEU A 20 6.59 1.77 -5.89
CA LEU A 20 6.27 0.53 -6.57
C LEU A 20 6.62 0.61 -8.05
N CYS A 21 7.17 -0.48 -8.58
CA CYS A 21 7.33 -0.69 -10.01
C CYS A 21 6.26 -1.70 -10.45
N SER A 22 5.26 -1.28 -11.20
CA SER A 22 4.23 -2.18 -11.74
C SER A 22 3.98 -1.94 -13.22
N GLU A 23 3.52 -2.97 -13.92
CA GLU A 23 3.03 -2.91 -15.29
C GLU A 23 1.52 -2.63 -15.35
N ASP A 24 0.84 -2.66 -14.20
CA ASP A 24 -0.57 -2.32 -14.06
C ASP A 24 -0.81 -0.80 -14.17
N SER A 25 -2.09 -0.45 -14.33
CA SER A 25 -2.51 0.95 -14.33
C SER A 25 -2.24 1.62 -12.98
N GLU A 26 -1.86 2.90 -13.01
CA GLU A 26 -1.64 3.68 -11.79
C GLU A 26 -2.88 3.70 -10.89
N ASN A 27 -4.07 3.84 -11.48
CA ASN A 27 -5.34 3.85 -10.73
C ASN A 27 -5.56 2.55 -9.97
N TYR A 28 -5.26 1.39 -10.57
CA TYR A 28 -5.37 0.10 -9.90
C TYR A 28 -4.41 0.01 -8.71
N ILE A 29 -3.14 0.39 -8.92
CA ILE A 29 -2.12 0.37 -7.86
C ILE A 29 -2.50 1.32 -6.71
N ARG A 30 -3.09 2.48 -7.01
CA ARG A 30 -3.63 3.40 -6.00
C ARG A 30 -4.77 2.76 -5.22
N SER A 31 -5.73 2.12 -5.89
CA SER A 31 -6.84 1.44 -5.20
C SER A 31 -6.37 0.31 -4.27
N VAL A 32 -5.32 -0.42 -4.65
CA VAL A 32 -4.70 -1.43 -3.78
C VAL A 32 -4.05 -0.76 -2.56
N GLY A 33 -3.36 0.36 -2.75
CA GLY A 33 -2.80 1.15 -1.65
C GLY A 33 -3.87 1.63 -0.66
N ASP A 34 -5.02 2.09 -1.17
CA ASP A 34 -6.15 2.53 -0.35
C ASP A 34 -6.75 1.36 0.47
N GLU A 35 -6.84 0.16 -0.12
CA GLU A 35 -7.33 -1.04 0.56
C GLU A 35 -6.40 -1.49 1.70
N VAL A 36 -5.09 -1.48 1.45
CA VAL A 36 -4.08 -1.78 2.48
C VAL A 36 -4.15 -0.76 3.61
N GLN A 37 -4.23 0.53 3.29
CA GLN A 37 -4.35 1.59 4.29
C GLN A 37 -5.59 1.38 5.18
N LYS A 38 -6.75 1.17 4.57
CA LYS A 38 -8.00 0.92 5.30
C LYS A 38 -7.87 -0.29 6.24
N THR A 39 -7.27 -1.37 5.77
CA THR A 39 -7.06 -2.58 6.56
C THR A 39 -6.16 -2.32 7.77
N MET A 40 -5.07 -1.57 7.59
CA MET A 40 -4.17 -1.18 8.67
C MET A 40 -4.88 -0.26 9.68
N GLU A 41 -5.63 0.73 9.21
CA GLU A 41 -6.41 1.64 10.05
C GLU A 41 -7.44 0.88 10.90
N ASP A 42 -8.18 -0.05 10.31
CA ASP A 42 -9.14 -0.90 11.02
C ASP A 42 -8.47 -1.77 12.10
N MET A 43 -7.27 -2.29 11.84
CA MET A 43 -6.49 -3.06 12.82
C MET A 43 -6.05 -2.19 14.00
N MET A 44 -5.47 -1.03 13.70
CA MET A 44 -4.98 -0.10 14.72
C MET A 44 -6.13 0.49 15.55
N ALA A 45 -7.30 0.73 14.94
CA ALA A 45 -8.50 1.18 15.64
C ALA A 45 -9.02 0.12 16.64
N LYS A 46 -8.95 -1.17 16.28
CA LYS A 46 -9.36 -2.29 17.16
C LYS A 46 -8.37 -2.57 18.29
N ASN A 47 -7.09 -2.24 18.10
CA ASN A 47 -6.05 -2.44 19.11
C ASN A 47 -4.97 -1.35 19.02
N GLN A 48 -5.09 -0.35 19.89
CA GLN A 48 -4.17 0.79 19.96
C GLN A 48 -2.71 0.44 20.30
N ARG A 49 -2.42 -0.81 20.72
CA ARG A 49 -1.06 -1.29 20.99
C ARG A 49 -0.33 -1.80 19.74
N ILE A 50 -1.04 -1.99 18.62
CA ILE A 50 -0.41 -2.38 17.36
C ILE A 50 0.33 -1.18 16.78
N SER A 51 1.62 -1.34 16.50
CA SER A 51 2.41 -0.33 15.80
C SER A 51 2.11 -0.33 14.30
N VAL A 52 2.37 0.79 13.62
CA VAL A 52 2.22 0.91 12.16
C VAL A 52 3.00 -0.19 11.44
N THR A 53 4.23 -0.47 11.86
CA THR A 53 5.05 -1.54 11.27
C THR A 53 4.40 -2.91 11.43
N MET A 54 3.84 -3.20 12.61
CA MET A 54 3.17 -4.48 12.85
C MET A 54 1.87 -4.58 12.05
N ALA A 55 1.07 -3.51 11.99
CA ALA A 55 -0.14 -3.46 11.16
C ALA A 55 0.19 -3.70 9.68
N ALA A 56 1.25 -3.08 9.16
CA ALA A 56 1.69 -3.26 7.78
C ALA A 56 2.10 -4.72 7.49
N VAL A 57 2.79 -5.38 8.43
CA VAL A 57 3.20 -6.79 8.28
C VAL A 57 1.99 -7.74 8.32
N ILE A 58 0.95 -7.43 9.10
CA ILE A 58 -0.25 -8.28 9.18
C ILE A 58 -1.18 -8.04 7.98
N ALA A 59 -1.23 -6.83 7.44
CA ALA A 59 -2.11 -6.46 6.34
C ALA A 59 -1.61 -6.87 4.94
N ALA A 60 -0.31 -7.18 4.79
CA ALA A 60 0.33 -7.60 3.55
C ALA A 60 0.16 -9.12 3.30
#